data_AF-A0A259IGE0-F1
#
_entry.id   AF-A0A259IGE0-F1
#
_cell.length_a   1.000
_cell.length_b   1.000
_cell.length_c   1.000
_cell.angle_alpha   90.00
_cell.angle_beta   90.00
_cell.angle_gamma   90.00
#
_symmetry.space_group_name_H-M   'P 1'
#
loop_
_entity.id
_entity.type
_entity.pdbx_description
1 polymer ?
#
loop_
_entity_poly.entity_id
_entity_poly.type
_entity_poly.pdbx_seq_one_letter_code
_entity_poly.pdbx_strand_id
1 'polypeptide(L)'
;AKADLFVGKQTILCPLQENSPQDTDLIEGFWQSVGSVVKKISCVQHDAIYAAVSHLPHILSYALMASVVNSEDADQKLSHVGAGFKDFTRIAASSPEMWRDICLGNRTAVLKELDQYLLIVNHMRKLISENDGAGLEKLFNKASKARQDLDVL
;
A
#
# COMPACT_ATOMS: atom_id res chain seq x y z
N ALA A 1 21.70 -9.06 10.50
CA ALA A 1 20.31 -9.57 10.51
C ALA A 1 19.73 -9.38 11.91
N LYS A 2 18.41 -9.16 12.04
CA LYS A 2 17.71 -9.04 13.32
C LYS A 2 16.99 -10.36 13.64
N ALA A 3 17.27 -10.96 14.79
CA ALA A 3 16.72 -12.27 15.17
C ALA A 3 15.19 -12.24 15.42
N ASP A 4 14.67 -11.06 15.75
CA ASP A 4 13.27 -10.79 16.09
C ASP A 4 12.45 -10.24 14.92
N LEU A 5 12.99 -10.28 13.69
CA LEU A 5 12.39 -9.64 12.51
C LEU A 5 10.92 -10.03 12.26
N PHE A 6 10.57 -11.27 12.58
CA PHE A 6 9.26 -11.86 12.30
C PHE A 6 8.34 -11.95 13.52
N VAL A 7 8.84 -11.63 14.71
CA VAL A 7 8.07 -11.74 15.96
C VAL A 7 6.86 -10.80 15.91
N GLY A 8 5.66 -11.36 16.06
CA GLY A 8 4.39 -10.65 16.00
C GLY A 8 4.03 -10.11 14.61
N LYS A 9 4.79 -10.46 13.56
CA LYS A 9 4.49 -10.05 12.18
C LYS A 9 3.61 -11.08 11.49
N GLN A 10 2.80 -10.61 10.56
CA GLN A 10 1.97 -11.50 9.75
C GLN A 10 2.83 -12.16 8.68
N THR A 11 2.75 -13.50 8.58
CA THR A 11 3.24 -14.25 7.44
C THR A 11 2.04 -14.78 6.67
N ILE A 12 2.01 -14.53 5.37
CA ILE A 12 0.94 -15.06 4.52
C ILE A 12 1.43 -16.33 3.84
N LEU A 13 0.69 -17.41 4.03
CA LEU A 13 0.88 -18.65 3.32
C LEU A 13 -0.19 -18.77 2.24
N CYS A 14 0.21 -19.13 1.03
CA CYS A 14 -0.72 -19.37 -0.08
C CYS A 14 -0.65 -20.82 -0.54
N PRO A 15 -1.32 -21.76 0.16
CA PRO A 15 -1.32 -23.16 -0.25
C PRO A 15 -1.95 -23.33 -1.63
N LEU A 16 -1.30 -24.14 -2.47
CA LEU A 16 -1.79 -24.56 -3.77
C LEU A 16 -2.44 -25.95 -3.69
N GLN A 17 -3.22 -26.34 -4.70
CA GLN A 17 -3.93 -27.61 -4.70
C GLN A 17 -2.98 -28.82 -4.70
N GLU A 18 -1.81 -28.66 -5.31
CA GLU A 18 -0.74 -29.66 -5.37
C GLU A 18 0.06 -29.79 -4.06
N ASN A 19 -0.10 -28.86 -3.11
CA ASN A 19 0.60 -28.95 -1.83
C ASN A 19 -0.09 -29.98 -0.93
N SER A 20 0.70 -30.88 -0.35
CA SER A 20 0.19 -31.78 0.67
C SER A 20 -0.17 -30.99 1.94
N PRO A 21 -1.18 -31.44 2.71
CA PRO A 21 -1.45 -30.86 4.03
C PRO A 21 -0.22 -30.90 4.94
N GLN A 22 0.56 -31.99 4.88
CA GLN A 22 1.76 -32.19 5.70
C GLN A 22 2.85 -31.14 5.41
N ASP A 23 3.12 -30.85 4.13
CA ASP A 23 4.10 -29.83 3.75
C ASP A 23 3.63 -28.43 4.14
N THR A 24 2.33 -28.16 3.96
CA THR A 24 1.72 -26.89 4.34
C THR A 24 1.82 -26.65 5.84
N ASP A 25 1.52 -27.66 6.66
CA ASP A 25 1.57 -27.60 8.12
C ASP A 25 3.01 -27.47 8.63
N LEU A 26 3.98 -28.12 7.96
CA LEU A 26 5.40 -27.96 8.26
C LEU A 26 5.87 -26.51 8.07
N ILE A 27 5.52 -25.89 6.94
CA ILE A 27 5.90 -24.50 6.64
C ILE A 27 5.18 -23.52 7.57
N GLU A 28 3.90 -23.77 7.88
CA GLU A 28 3.17 -22.98 8.87
C GLU A 28 3.84 -23.07 10.25
N GLY A 29 4.15 -24.28 10.72
CA GLY A 29 4.82 -24.51 12.00
C GLY A 29 6.19 -23.84 12.08
N PHE A 30 6.95 -23.85 10.98
CA PHE A 30 8.22 -23.11 10.89
C PHE A 30 8.02 -21.62 11.16
N TRP A 31 7.08 -20.97 10.47
CA TRP A 31 6.83 -19.54 10.64
C TRP A 31 6.29 -19.19 12.04
N GLN A 32 5.42 -20.04 12.59
CA GLN A 32 4.94 -19.88 13.96
C GLN A 32 6.08 -20.03 14.98
N SER A 33 7.03 -20.93 14.75
CA SER A 33 8.17 -21.16 15.65
C SER A 33 9.11 -19.95 15.76
N VAL A 34 9.15 -19.10 14.73
CA VAL A 34 9.91 -17.82 14.75
C VAL A 34 9.04 -16.63 15.21
N GLY A 35 7.84 -16.90 15.73
CA GLY A 35 6.96 -15.89 16.31
C GLY A 35 6.04 -15.16 15.33
N SER A 36 5.95 -15.60 14.07
CA SER A 36 4.99 -15.03 13.11
C SER A 36 3.55 -15.44 13.41
N VAL A 37 2.60 -14.57 13.05
CA VAL A 37 1.18 -14.89 12.95
C VAL A 37 0.88 -15.33 11.52
N VAL A 38 0.65 -16.62 11.30
CA VAL A 38 0.39 -17.16 9.96
C VAL A 38 -1.07 -16.96 9.57
N LYS A 39 -1.31 -16.51 8.34
CA LYS A 39 -2.63 -16.48 7.70
C LYS A 39 -2.58 -17.22 6.37
N LYS A 40 -3.58 -18.09 6.12
CA LYS A 40 -3.72 -18.82 4.85
C LYS A 40 -4.76 -18.14 3.97
N ILE A 41 -4.37 -17.73 2.76
CA ILE A 41 -5.27 -17.18 1.73
C ILE A 41 -4.85 -17.71 0.35
N SER A 42 -5.69 -17.59 -0.68
CA SER A 42 -5.25 -17.95 -2.03
C SER A 42 -4.27 -16.92 -2.62
N CYS A 43 -3.43 -17.33 -3.59
CA CYS A 43 -2.52 -16.41 -4.30
C CYS A 43 -3.28 -15.22 -4.92
N VAL A 44 -4.47 -15.46 -5.49
CA VAL A 44 -5.29 -14.41 -6.09
C VAL A 44 -5.75 -13.40 -5.03
N GLN A 45 -6.15 -13.88 -3.84
CA GLN A 45 -6.52 -13.02 -2.73
C GLN A 45 -5.34 -12.24 -2.18
N HIS A 46 -4.18 -12.88 -2.04
CA HIS A 46 -2.93 -12.22 -1.65
C HIS A 46 -2.64 -11.03 -2.57
N ASP A 47 -2.57 -11.29 -3.88
CA ASP A 47 -2.22 -10.27 -4.86
C ASP A 47 -3.23 -9.12 -4.89
N ALA A 48 -4.52 -9.41 -4.80
CA ALA A 48 -5.56 -8.38 -4.74
C ALA A 48 -5.46 -7.53 -3.45
N ILE A 49 -5.27 -8.16 -2.29
CA ILE A 49 -5.15 -7.45 -1.01
C ILE A 49 -3.92 -6.56 -1.01
N TYR A 50 -2.74 -7.10 -1.35
CA TYR A 50 -1.50 -6.34 -1.30
C TYR A 50 -1.36 -5.32 -2.43
N ALA A 51 -2.05 -5.49 -3.56
CA ALA A 51 -2.20 -4.41 -4.53
C ALA A 51 -2.81 -3.16 -3.88
N ALA A 52 -3.88 -3.31 -3.11
CA ALA A 52 -4.59 -2.20 -2.48
C ALA A 52 -3.83 -1.62 -1.27
N VAL A 53 -3.33 -2.47 -0.38
CA VAL A 53 -2.79 -2.03 0.93
C VAL A 53 -1.26 -1.90 0.98
N SER A 54 -0.55 -2.24 -0.10
CA SER A 54 0.93 -2.15 -0.16
C SER A 54 1.44 -1.56 -1.48
N HIS A 55 1.08 -2.14 -2.63
CA HIS A 55 1.67 -1.75 -3.91
C HIS A 55 1.20 -0.38 -4.38
N LEU A 56 -0.12 -0.14 -4.38
CA LEU A 56 -0.68 1.15 -4.73
C LEU A 56 -0.11 2.28 -3.85
N PRO A 57 -0.06 2.19 -2.50
CA PRO A 57 0.63 3.18 -1.67
C PRO A 57 2.06 3.51 -2.12
N HIS A 58 2.86 2.52 -2.51
CA HIS A 58 4.22 2.76 -3.02
C HIS A 58 4.20 3.52 -4.35
N ILE A 59 3.33 3.12 -5.28
CA ILE A 59 3.18 3.81 -6.58
C ILE A 59 2.79 5.28 -6.36
N LEU A 60 1.84 5.55 -5.46
CA LEU A 60 1.40 6.90 -5.16
C LEU A 60 2.49 7.74 -4.49
N SER A 61 3.29 7.13 -3.62
CA SER A 61 4.47 7.76 -3.03
C SER A 61 5.51 8.14 -4.10
N TYR A 62 5.82 7.24 -5.04
CA TYR A 62 6.71 7.54 -6.16
C TYR A 62 6.13 8.62 -7.07
N ALA A 63 4.84 8.53 -7.40
CA ALA A 63 4.16 9.50 -8.27
C ALA A 63 4.17 10.90 -7.66
N LEU A 64 3.93 11.03 -6.35
CA LEU A 64 3.96 12.32 -5.67
C LEU A 64 5.37 12.92 -5.69
N MET A 65 6.40 12.12 -5.37
CA MET A 65 7.79 12.59 -5.42
C MET A 65 8.19 13.00 -6.83
N ALA A 66 7.89 12.16 -7.84
CA ALA A 66 8.13 12.44 -9.25
C ALA A 66 7.44 13.73 -9.71
N SER A 67 6.19 13.97 -9.27
CA SER A 67 5.46 15.19 -9.61
C SER A 67 6.11 16.45 -9.07
N VAL A 68 6.74 16.39 -7.89
CA VAL A 68 7.44 17.55 -7.30
C VAL A 68 8.76 17.81 -8.02
N VAL A 69 9.60 16.78 -8.20
CA VAL A 69 10.94 16.95 -8.79
C VAL A 69 10.90 17.32 -10.28
N ASN A 70 9.81 16.99 -10.98
CA ASN A 70 9.62 17.34 -12.39
C ASN A 70 8.92 18.69 -12.61
N SER A 71 8.65 19.45 -11.54
CA SER A 71 8.04 20.78 -11.66
C SER A 71 9.08 21.89 -11.83
N GLU A 72 8.70 22.99 -12.50
CA GLU A 72 9.63 24.10 -12.80
C GLU A 72 10.25 24.74 -11.54
N ASP A 73 9.52 24.71 -10.42
CA ASP A 73 9.87 25.27 -9.12
C ASP A 73 10.26 24.18 -8.08
N ALA A 74 10.81 23.06 -8.53
CA ALA A 74 11.14 21.91 -7.69
C ALA A 74 11.98 22.27 -6.45
N ASP A 75 13.08 23.01 -6.61
CA ASP A 75 13.96 23.41 -5.50
C ASP A 75 13.23 24.25 -4.45
N GLN A 76 12.38 25.18 -4.91
CA GLN A 76 11.57 25.99 -4.03
C GLN A 76 10.57 25.12 -3.26
N LYS A 77 9.84 24.22 -3.93
CA LYS A 77 8.91 23.29 -3.26
C LYS A 77 9.61 22.39 -2.25
N LEU A 78 10.76 21.82 -2.62
CA LEU A 78 11.54 20.93 -1.77
C LEU A 78 12.10 21.63 -0.53
N SER A 79 12.42 22.94 -0.62
CA SER A 79 12.85 23.72 0.55
C SER A 79 11.75 23.96 1.60
N HIS A 80 10.48 23.75 1.25
CA HIS A 80 9.31 23.96 2.13
C HIS A 80 8.64 22.67 2.60
N VAL A 81 9.26 21.50 2.41
CA VAL A 81 8.63 20.22 2.75
C VAL A 81 8.41 20.07 4.26
N GLY A 82 7.15 19.84 4.63
CA GLY A 82 6.75 19.51 6.00
C GLY A 82 6.89 18.02 6.33
N ALA A 83 6.67 17.67 7.60
CA ALA A 83 6.73 16.29 8.08
C ALA A 83 5.77 15.36 7.33
N GLY A 84 4.53 15.79 7.06
CA GLY A 84 3.55 14.96 6.35
C GLY A 84 3.97 14.56 4.93
N PHE A 85 4.66 15.45 4.20
CA PHE A 85 5.22 15.11 2.89
C PHE A 85 6.33 14.06 3.02
N LYS A 86 7.24 14.25 3.98
CA LYS A 86 8.31 13.28 4.26
C LYS A 86 7.76 11.92 4.65
N ASP A 87 6.71 11.89 5.47
CA ASP A 87 6.09 10.63 5.92
C ASP A 87 5.40 9.90 4.77
N PHE A 88 4.60 10.62 3.96
CA PHE A 88 3.90 10.03 2.82
C PHE A 88 4.89 9.53 1.75
N THR A 89 5.97 10.26 1.52
CA THR A 89 6.97 9.92 0.50
C THR A 89 8.10 9.02 1.00
N ARG A 90 8.14 8.68 2.29
CA ARG A 90 9.20 7.86 2.91
C ARG A 90 9.44 6.56 2.15
N ILE A 91 8.38 5.93 1.65
CA ILE A 91 8.44 4.64 0.97
C ILE A 91 8.88 4.74 -0.50
N ALA A 92 8.92 5.93 -1.11
CA ALA A 92 9.57 6.16 -2.40
C ALA A 92 11.11 6.05 -2.33
N ALA A 93 11.70 5.99 -1.13
CA ALA A 93 13.12 5.69 -0.94
C ALA A 93 13.44 4.17 -0.99
N SER A 94 12.44 3.33 -1.28
CA SER A 94 12.62 1.88 -1.43
C SER A 94 13.40 1.51 -2.70
N SER A 95 13.83 0.25 -2.83
CA SER A 95 14.53 -0.24 -4.03
C SER A 95 13.67 -0.09 -5.29
N PRO A 96 14.09 0.70 -6.29
CA PRO A 96 13.33 0.87 -7.54
C PRO A 96 13.22 -0.43 -8.34
N GLU A 97 14.27 -1.25 -8.34
CA GLU A 97 14.30 -2.54 -9.05
C GLU A 97 13.25 -3.51 -8.50
N MET A 98 13.21 -3.65 -7.18
CA MET A 98 12.24 -4.52 -6.51
C MET A 98 10.80 -4.05 -6.78
N TRP A 99 10.54 -2.74 -6.69
CA TRP A 99 9.20 -2.21 -6.90
C TRP A 99 8.75 -2.25 -8.36
N ARG A 100 9.68 -2.13 -9.32
CA ARG A 100 9.41 -2.45 -10.73
C ARG A 100 8.91 -3.88 -10.86
N ASP A 101 9.63 -4.85 -10.29
CA ASP A 101 9.29 -6.27 -10.43
C ASP A 101 7.97 -6.61 -9.72
N ILE A 102 7.69 -6.03 -8.56
CA ILE A 102 6.39 -6.14 -7.87
C ILE A 102 5.26 -5.60 -8.74
N CYS A 103 5.42 -4.41 -9.33
CA CYS A 103 4.39 -3.80 -10.17
C CYS A 103 4.13 -4.63 -11.43
N LEU A 104 5.18 -5.18 -12.06
CA LEU A 104 5.04 -6.01 -13.25
C LEU A 104 4.50 -7.41 -12.93
N GLY A 105 4.93 -8.01 -11.83
CA GLY A 105 4.48 -9.32 -11.36
C GLY A 105 3.01 -9.34 -10.94
N ASN A 106 2.52 -8.25 -10.33
CA ASN A 106 1.12 -8.10 -9.92
C ASN A 106 0.37 -7.04 -10.74
N ARG A 107 0.72 -6.89 -12.03
CA ARG A 107 0.23 -5.82 -12.91
C ARG A 107 -1.30 -5.70 -12.92
N THR A 108 -2.01 -6.82 -13.05
CA THR A 108 -3.47 -6.81 -13.21
C THR A 108 -4.18 -6.24 -11.97
N ALA A 109 -3.79 -6.67 -10.77
CA ALA A 109 -4.41 -6.15 -9.54
C ALA A 109 -3.97 -4.71 -9.27
N VAL A 110 -2.70 -4.38 -9.53
CA VAL A 110 -2.17 -3.02 -9.39
C VAL A 110 -2.93 -2.02 -10.27
N LEU A 111 -3.13 -2.33 -11.56
CA LEU A 111 -3.87 -1.47 -12.47
C LEU A 111 -5.31 -1.27 -12.02
N LYS A 112 -5.98 -2.34 -11.58
CA LYS A 112 -7.35 -2.26 -11.04
C LYS A 112 -7.42 -1.28 -9.86
N GLU A 113 -6.51 -1.39 -8.89
CA GLU A 113 -6.50 -0.51 -7.72
C GLU A 113 -6.12 0.93 -8.08
N LEU A 114 -5.20 1.12 -9.03
CA LEU A 114 -4.85 2.43 -9.54
C LEU A 114 -6.03 3.13 -10.24
N ASP A 115 -6.78 2.41 -11.06
CA ASP A 115 -7.97 2.94 -11.73
C ASP A 115 -9.05 3.36 -10.71
N GLN A 116 -9.30 2.54 -9.68
CA GLN A 116 -10.21 2.89 -8.60
C GLN A 116 -9.76 4.15 -7.85
N TYR A 117 -8.45 4.26 -7.59
CA TYR A 117 -7.89 5.45 -6.95
C TYR A 117 -8.06 6.71 -7.82
N LEU A 118 -7.81 6.60 -9.12
CA LEU A 118 -7.99 7.71 -10.07
C LEU A 118 -9.44 8.20 -10.12
N LEU A 119 -10.43 7.31 -10.01
CA LEU A 119 -11.84 7.71 -9.92
C LEU A 119 -12.10 8.60 -8.69
N ILE A 120 -11.53 8.23 -7.54
CA ILE A 120 -11.66 9.02 -6.30
C ILE A 120 -10.96 10.37 -6.42
N VAL A 121 -9.73 10.40 -6.93
CA VAL A 121 -8.98 11.66 -7.13
C VAL A 121 -9.71 12.58 -8.11
N ASN A 122 -10.24 12.04 -9.21
CA ASN A 122 -11.00 12.83 -10.18
C ASN A 122 -12.29 13.39 -9.57
N HIS A 123 -12.95 12.62 -8.70
CA HIS A 123 -14.11 13.12 -7.96
C HIS A 123 -13.72 14.25 -7.00
N MET A 124 -12.65 14.10 -6.21
CA MET A 124 -12.13 15.18 -5.35
C MET A 124 -11.78 16.43 -6.16
N ARG A 125 -11.08 16.27 -7.29
CA ARG A 125 -10.75 17.37 -8.20
C ARG A 125 -12.00 18.10 -8.67
N LYS A 126 -13.06 17.36 -9.03
CA LYS A 126 -14.35 17.94 -9.45
C LYS A 126 -14.95 18.79 -8.34
N LEU A 127 -15.07 18.23 -7.12
CA LEU A 127 -15.61 18.95 -5.96
C LEU A 127 -14.83 20.24 -5.67
N ILE A 128 -13.49 20.21 -5.75
CA ILE A 128 -12.64 21.41 -5.63
C ILE A 128 -12.96 22.42 -6.73
N SER A 129 -13.04 21.99 -7.99
CA SER A 129 -13.29 22.89 -9.12
C SER A 129 -14.68 23.54 -9.09
N GLU A 130 -15.65 22.88 -8.48
CA GLU A 130 -17.03 23.36 -8.31
C GLU A 130 -17.21 24.15 -7.01
N ASN A 131 -16.15 24.30 -6.21
CA ASN A 131 -16.18 24.91 -4.87
C ASN A 131 -17.20 24.23 -3.93
N ASP A 132 -17.39 22.92 -4.09
CA ASP A 132 -18.30 22.10 -3.26
C ASP A 132 -17.59 21.68 -1.96
N GLY A 133 -17.53 22.62 -1.01
CA GLY A 133 -16.94 22.38 0.31
C GLY A 133 -17.66 21.28 1.10
N ALA A 134 -18.99 21.20 1.01
CA ALA A 134 -19.78 20.20 1.73
C ALA A 134 -19.52 18.78 1.21
N GLY A 135 -19.41 18.64 -0.11
CA GLY A 135 -19.04 17.37 -0.75
C GLY A 135 -17.64 16.91 -0.35
N LEU A 136 -16.66 17.83 -0.31
CA LEU A 136 -15.30 17.53 0.15
C LEU A 136 -15.27 17.10 1.62
N GLU A 137 -15.93 17.85 2.50
CA GLU A 137 -15.98 17.55 3.93
C GLU A 137 -16.60 16.17 4.19
N LYS A 138 -17.70 15.84 3.50
CA LYS A 138 -18.32 14.52 3.58
C LYS A 138 -17.36 13.40 3.19
N LEU A 139 -16.61 13.59 2.10
CA LEU A 139 -15.65 12.60 1.62
C LEU A 139 -14.50 12.45 2.63
N PHE A 140 -13.94 13.55 3.13
CA PHE A 140 -12.87 13.54 4.12
C PHE A 140 -13.30 12.91 5.44
N ASN A 141 -14.51 13.17 5.92
CA ASN A 141 -15.04 12.55 7.14
C ASN A 141 -15.14 11.04 7.01
N LYS A 142 -15.57 10.54 5.84
CA LYS A 142 -15.60 9.09 5.57
C LYS A 142 -14.20 8.47 5.65
N ALA A 143 -13.22 9.09 5.01
CA ALA A 143 -11.83 8.60 5.01
C ALA A 143 -11.19 8.68 6.40
N SER A 144 -11.40 9.81 7.10
CA SER A 144 -10.88 10.05 8.46
C SER A 144 -11.44 9.04 9.45
N LYS A 145 -12.76 8.79 9.41
CA LYS A 145 -13.39 7.79 10.29
C LYS A 145 -12.83 6.39 10.06
N ALA A 146 -12.71 5.96 8.80
CA ALA A 146 -12.13 4.67 8.47
C ALA A 146 -10.68 4.52 8.97
N ARG A 147 -9.87 5.59 8.89
CA ARG A 147 -8.49 5.59 9.40
C ARG A 147 -8.42 5.50 10.92
N GLN A 148 -9.29 6.22 11.63
CA GLN A 148 -9.35 6.19 13.09
C GLN A 148 -9.75 4.79 13.59
N ASP A 149 -10.70 4.15 12.92
CA ASP A 149 -11.14 2.80 13.28
C ASP A 149 -10.04 1.75 13.05
N LEU A 150 -9.11 2.00 12.12
CA LEU A 150 -7.95 1.12 11.88
C LEU A 150 -6.95 1.10 13.05
N ASP A 151 -6.78 2.21 13.80
CA ASP A 151 -5.85 2.26 14.95
C ASP A 151 -6.39 1.52 16.19
N VAL A 152 -7.65 1.10 16.16
CA VAL A 152 -8.33 0.40 17.27
C VAL A 152 -8.35 -1.12 17.06
N LEU A 153 -7.94 -1.60 15.87
CA LEU A 153 -7.84 -3.02 15.49
C LEU A 153 -6.47 -3.62 15.83
#